data_AF-A0A948R7L3-F1
#
_entry.id   AF-A0A948R7L3-F1
#
_cell.length_a   1.000
_cell.length_b   1.000
_cell.length_c   1.000
_cell.angle_alpha   90.00
_cell.angle_beta   90.00
_cell.angle_gamma   90.00
#
_symmetry.space_group_name_H-M   'P 1'
#
loop_
_entity.id
_entity.type
_entity.pdbx_description
1 polymer ?
#
loop_
_entity_poly.entity_id
_entity_poly.type
_entity_poly.pdbx_seq_one_letter_code
_entity_poly.pdbx_strand_id
1 'polypeptide(L)'
;MTRLKLADLADEKPVRLTVEISARLHRELLAYATVLNGGDAKGAPTPERLIPPMIERFIATDRDYGRQRRQVRGVGIEKTT
;
A
#
# COMPACT_ATOMS: atom_id res chain seq x y z
N MET A 1 -16.96 -4.41 -7.81
CA MET A 1 -16.14 -5.53 -7.30
C MET A 1 -14.87 -5.64 -8.14
N THR A 2 -13.89 -4.77 -7.92
CA THR A 2 -12.61 -4.80 -8.64
C THR A 2 -11.69 -5.82 -7.97
N ARG A 3 -11.58 -7.00 -8.58
CA ARG A 3 -10.61 -8.04 -8.20
C ARG A 3 -9.20 -7.49 -8.47
N LEU A 4 -8.42 -7.26 -7.42
CA LEU A 4 -7.02 -6.86 -7.52
C LEU A 4 -6.26 -7.90 -8.35
N LYS A 5 -5.81 -7.52 -9.55
CA LYS A 5 -4.82 -8.28 -10.31
C LYS A 5 -3.45 -7.84 -9.80
N LEU A 6 -2.78 -8.73 -9.07
CA LEU A 6 -1.44 -8.55 -8.49
C LEU A 6 -0.30 -8.48 -9.52
N ALA A 7 -0.62 -8.33 -10.81
CA ALA A 7 0.32 -8.54 -11.92
C ALA A 7 1.15 -7.29 -12.29
N ASP A 8 0.73 -6.09 -11.90
CA ASP A 8 1.35 -4.84 -12.37
C ASP A 8 2.45 -4.29 -11.45
N LEU A 9 3.06 -5.14 -10.60
CA LEU A 9 4.05 -4.73 -9.58
C LEU A 9 5.52 -4.85 -10.02
N ALA A 10 5.82 -5.15 -11.29
CA ALA A 10 7.17 -5.43 -11.75
C ALA A 10 7.72 -4.29 -12.61
N ASP A 11 8.57 -3.42 -12.03
CA ASP A 11 9.74 -2.82 -12.70
C ASP A 11 10.57 -1.87 -11.79
N GLU A 12 10.06 -1.47 -10.62
CA GLU A 12 10.83 -0.62 -9.69
C GLU A 12 11.70 -1.42 -8.72
N LYS A 13 12.92 -0.94 -8.45
CA LYS A 13 13.85 -1.58 -7.49
C LYS A 13 13.26 -1.54 -6.08
N PRO A 14 13.09 -2.69 -5.40
CA PRO A 14 12.50 -2.71 -4.06
C PRO A 14 13.43 -2.03 -3.04
N VAL A 15 12.86 -1.20 -2.18
CA VAL A 15 13.55 -0.56 -1.05
C VAL A 15 13.18 -1.32 0.24
N ARG A 16 14.18 -1.72 1.03
CA ARG A 16 13.94 -2.34 2.35
C ARG A 16 13.76 -1.26 3.41
N LEU A 17 12.69 -1.39 4.19
CA LEU A 17 12.38 -0.55 5.34
C LEU A 17 12.23 -1.43 6.57
N THR A 18 12.71 -0.96 7.72
CA THR A 18 12.43 -1.57 9.03
C THR A 18 11.44 -0.69 9.76
N VAL A 19 10.32 -1.25 10.21
CA VAL A 19 9.24 -0.51 10.86
C VAL A 19 8.88 -1.20 12.17
N GLU A 20 8.79 -0.44 13.26
CA GLU A 20 8.27 -0.92 14.52
C GLU A 20 6.76 -0.73 14.56
N ILE A 21 6.03 -1.77 14.96
CA ILE A 21 4.58 -1.72 15.14
C ILE A 21 4.21 -2.26 16.53
N SER A 22 3.09 -1.79 17.06
CA SER A 22 2.59 -2.33 18.32
C SER A 22 2.23 -3.81 18.20
N ALA A 23 2.43 -4.57 19.28
CA ALA A 23 2.03 -5.98 19.34
C ALA A 23 0.53 -6.18 19.06
N ARG A 24 -0.30 -5.19 19.42
CA ARG A 24 -1.73 -5.17 19.08
C ARG A 24 -1.93 -5.15 17.57
N LEU A 25 -1.31 -4.22 16.87
CA LEU A 25 -1.43 -4.11 15.41
C LEU A 25 -0.92 -5.38 14.70
N HIS A 26 0.18 -5.97 15.17
CA HIS A 26 0.68 -7.22 14.61
C HIS A 26 -0.38 -8.35 14.69
N ARG A 27 -1.05 -8.52 15.84
CA ARG A 27 -2.13 -9.52 15.99
C ARG A 27 -3.33 -9.25 15.08
N GLU A 28 -3.72 -7.98 14.95
CA GLU A 28 -4.81 -7.59 14.03
C GLU A 28 -4.46 -7.90 12.58
N LEU A 29 -3.22 -7.66 12.16
CA LEU A 29 -2.76 -7.98 10.80
C LEU A 29 -2.77 -9.48 10.52
N LEU A 30 -2.42 -10.33 11.50
CA LEU A 30 -2.52 -11.79 11.38
C LEU A 30 -3.97 -12.28 11.28
N ALA A 31 -4.86 -11.72 12.10
CA ALA A 31 -6.28 -12.03 12.04
C ALA A 31 -6.88 -11.60 10.69
N TYR A 32 -6.56 -10.39 10.23
CA TYR A 32 -6.96 -9.87 8.94
C TYR A 32 -6.46 -10.74 7.78
N ALA A 33 -5.20 -11.18 7.83
CA ALA A 33 -4.64 -12.11 6.83
C ALA A 33 -5.42 -13.42 6.74
N THR A 34 -5.82 -13.96 7.89
CA THR A 34 -6.60 -15.20 7.97
C THR A 34 -7.98 -15.01 7.35
N VAL A 35 -8.66 -13.90 7.64
CA VAL A 35 -9.94 -13.55 7.00
C VAL A 35 -9.80 -13.42 5.49
N LEU A 36 -8.74 -12.76 5.01
CA LEU A 36 -8.45 -12.64 3.57
C LEU A 36 -8.20 -13.99 2.90
N ASN A 37 -7.64 -14.95 3.64
CA ASN A 37 -7.42 -16.33 3.17
C ASN A 37 -8.66 -17.23 3.35
N GLY A 38 -9.86 -16.65 3.48
CA GLY A 38 -11.09 -17.42 3.62
C GLY A 38 -11.27 -18.09 4.99
N GLY A 39 -10.56 -17.61 6.01
CA GLY A 39 -10.62 -18.15 7.38
C GLY A 39 -9.56 -19.21 7.69
N ASP A 40 -8.78 -19.66 6.71
CA ASP A 40 -7.67 -20.59 6.96
C ASP A 40 -6.40 -19.83 7.34
N ALA A 41 -5.84 -20.10 8.52
CA ALA A 41 -4.57 -19.51 8.93
C ALA A 41 -3.39 -20.08 8.12
N LYS A 42 -3.52 -21.30 7.60
CA LYS A 42 -2.48 -21.95 6.80
C LYS A 42 -2.45 -21.30 5.41
N GLY A 43 -1.30 -20.74 5.06
CA GLY A 43 -1.11 -20.05 3.79
C GLY A 43 -1.64 -18.61 3.76
N ALA A 44 -2.14 -18.09 4.88
CA ALA A 44 -2.47 -16.68 5.00
C ALA A 44 -1.21 -15.80 4.75
N PRO A 45 -1.36 -14.64 4.08
CA PRO A 45 -0.23 -13.76 3.81
C PRO A 45 0.35 -13.21 5.11
N THR A 46 1.69 -13.09 5.18
CA THR A 46 2.33 -12.47 6.34
C THR A 46 2.05 -10.96 6.37
N PRO A 47 2.11 -10.31 7.54
CA PRO A 47 1.96 -8.86 7.66
C PRO A 47 2.87 -8.07 6.71
N GLU A 48 4.12 -8.50 6.58
CA GLU A 48 5.14 -7.96 5.67
C GLU A 48 4.68 -7.88 4.20
N ARG A 49 3.85 -8.85 3.77
CA ARG A 49 3.32 -8.94 2.40
C ARG A 49 2.01 -8.17 2.22
N LEU A 50 1.33 -7.84 3.32
CA LEU A 50 0.09 -7.07 3.33
C LEU A 50 0.35 -5.56 3.40
N ILE A 51 1.32 -5.15 4.21
CA ILE A 51 1.58 -3.74 4.49
C ILE A 51 1.86 -2.92 3.21
N PRO A 52 2.76 -3.33 2.29
CA PRO A 52 3.04 -2.55 1.09
C PRO A 52 1.79 -2.28 0.21
N PRO A 53 1.02 -3.29 -0.25
CA PRO A 53 -0.16 -3.02 -1.06
C PRO A 53 -1.27 -2.28 -0.30
N MET A 54 -1.35 -2.40 1.03
CA MET A 54 -2.26 -1.59 1.85
C MET A 54 -1.87 -0.10 1.82
N ILE A 55 -0.57 0.21 1.97
CA ILE A 55 -0.06 1.58 1.92
C ILE A 55 -0.21 2.18 0.51
N GLU A 56 0.09 1.41 -0.54
CA GLU A 56 -0.12 1.83 -1.92
C GLU A 56 -1.59 2.21 -2.16
N ARG A 57 -2.53 1.37 -1.69
CA ARG A 57 -3.96 1.66 -1.83
C ARG A 57 -4.38 2.88 -1.01
N PHE A 58 -3.84 3.03 0.20
CA PHE A 58 -4.10 4.19 1.04
C PHE A 58 -3.68 5.49 0.32
N ILE A 59 -2.43 5.56 -0.16
CA ILE A 59 -1.91 6.73 -0.90
C ILE A 59 -2.71 6.98 -2.18
N ALA A 60 -3.03 5.93 -2.94
CA ALA A 60 -3.78 6.05 -4.19
C ALA A 60 -5.20 6.60 -4.00
N THR A 61 -5.79 6.41 -2.82
CA THR A 61 -7.17 6.84 -2.51
C THR A 61 -7.23 8.15 -1.72
N ASP A 62 -6.09 8.65 -1.24
CA ASP A 62 -5.98 9.95 -0.59
C ASP A 62 -6.19 11.09 -1.59
N ARG A 63 -7.39 11.70 -1.52
CA ARG A 63 -7.78 12.78 -2.43
C ARG A 63 -7.02 14.08 -2.18
N ASP A 64 -6.68 14.38 -0.93
CA ASP A 64 -6.00 15.62 -0.58
C ASP A 64 -4.53 15.55 -0.99
N TYR A 65 -3.89 14.39 -0.78
CA TYR A 65 -2.59 14.10 -1.38
C TYR A 65 -2.63 14.25 -2.91
N GLY A 66 -3.65 13.65 -3.55
CA GLY A 66 -3.84 13.76 -5.00
C GLY A 66 -4.01 15.20 -5.50
N ARG A 67 -4.72 16.06 -4.75
CA ARG A 67 -4.90 17.48 -5.06
C ARG A 67 -3.58 18.25 -4.97
N GLN A 68 -2.85 18.10 -3.87
CA GLN A 68 -1.58 18.78 -3.66
C GLN A 68 -0.52 18.34 -4.67
N ARG A 69 -0.44 17.05 -4.99
CA ARG A 69 0.47 16.53 -6.03
C ARG A 69 0.22 17.15 -7.40
N ARG A 70 -1.05 17.41 -7.76
CA ARG A 70 -1.39 18.10 -9.02
C ARG A 70 -0.99 19.57 -9.00
N GLN A 71 -1.17 20.27 -7.87
CA GLN A 71 -0.75 21.66 -7.73
C GLN A 71 0.78 21.79 -7.87
N VAL A 72 1.55 20.92 -7.20
CA VAL A 72 3.02 20.92 -7.30
C VAL A 72 3.49 20.59 -8.73
N ARG A 73 2.84 19.67 -9.44
CA ARG A 73 3.15 19.38 -10.86
C ARG A 73 2.75 20.51 -11.81
N GLY A 74 1.66 21.23 -11.53
CA GLY A 74 1.22 22.38 -12.33
C GLY A 74 2.15 23.59 -12.22
N VAL A 75 2.76 23.80 -11.05
CA VAL A 75 3.72 24.89 -10.81
C VAL A 75 5.06 24.68 -11.53
N GLY A 76 5.38 23.47 -11.96
CA GLY A 76 6.64 23.13 -12.65
C GLY A 76 6.70 23.44 -14.15
N ILE A 77 5.59 23.85 -14.78
CA ILE A 77 5.52 24.04 -16.25
C ILE A 77 5.58 25.53 -16.67
N GLU A 78 5.49 26.49 -15.74
CA GLU A 78 5.43 27.93 -16.07
C GLU A 78 6.76 28.71 -15.97
N LYS A 79 7.93 28.05 -15.93
CA LYS A 79 9.22 28.76 -15.90
C LYS A 79 10.24 28.23 -16.89
N THR A 80 9.97 28.36 -18.19
CA THR A 80 11.02 28.58 -19.19
C THR A 80 10.41 29.35 -20.37
N THR A 81 10.56 30.67 -20.33
CA THR A 81 10.51 31.55 -21.50
C THR A 81 11.63 32.55 -21.32
#